data_AF-A0A831PQL3-F1
#
_entry.id   AF-A0A831PQL3-F1
#
_cell.length_a   1.000
_cell.length_b   1.000
_cell.length_c   1.000
_cell.angle_alpha   90.00
_cell.angle_beta   90.00
_cell.angle_gamma   90.00
#
_symmetry.space_group_name_H-M   'P 1'
#
loop_
_entity.id
_entity.type
_entity.pdbx_description
1 polymer ?
#
loop_
_entity_poly.entity_id
_entity_poly.type
_entity_poly.pdbx_seq_one_letter_code
_entity_poly.pdbx_strand_id
1 'polypeptide(L)'
;MKNNRKVVFGFYFIINLVLLSACSHQNQVPYISNDEQEFIVETAISYFDSLPVTVTAEVCERSAGGPNDFYSEGDYWWPDPENPDGPYVQRDGQTNPENFVAHRLAMIRLSQIVGKQTSAWLLTGDQKFADAVGRHLEDWFVNPGTRMNPSLNYAQAIKGRVTGRGIGIIDAIHLIELWKTLDGYPETQEVIRNLPIRNPLLWVMDKPA
;
A
#
# COMPACT_ATOMS: atom_id res chain seq x y z
N MET A 1 -5.38 -35.19 76.42
CA MET A 1 -6.42 -35.33 75.36
C MET A 1 -6.63 -33.98 74.68
N LYS A 2 -6.31 -33.93 73.36
CA LYS A 2 -6.78 -33.06 72.27
C LYS A 2 -7.64 -31.82 72.64
N ASN A 3 -7.29 -30.63 72.15
CA ASN A 3 -7.61 -30.24 70.76
C ASN A 3 -6.95 -28.92 70.32
N ASN A 4 -6.32 -28.96 69.14
CA ASN A 4 -5.78 -27.84 68.38
C ASN A 4 -6.89 -26.91 67.87
N ARG A 5 -6.66 -25.59 67.87
CA ARG A 5 -7.13 -24.70 66.79
C ARG A 5 -6.49 -23.31 66.88
N LYS A 6 -6.07 -22.82 65.70
CA LYS A 6 -5.68 -21.45 65.32
C LYS A 6 -4.18 -21.16 65.19
N VAL A 7 -3.53 -21.93 64.31
CA VAL A 7 -2.49 -21.39 63.42
C VAL A 7 -2.98 -21.72 62.02
N VAL A 8 -3.52 -20.74 61.28
CA VAL A 8 -3.56 -20.60 59.80
C VAL A 8 -4.39 -19.33 59.55
N PHE A 9 -3.80 -18.14 59.64
CA PHE A 9 -4.44 -16.90 59.16
C PHE A 9 -3.42 -15.90 58.60
N GLY A 10 -2.35 -16.42 57.99
CA GLY A 10 -1.23 -15.58 57.52
C GLY A 10 -0.52 -16.13 56.28
N PHE A 11 -1.21 -16.89 55.43
CA PHE A 11 -0.59 -17.47 54.22
C PHE A 11 -1.46 -17.42 52.95
N TYR A 12 -2.58 -16.67 52.97
CA TYR A 12 -3.46 -16.50 51.81
C TYR A 12 -3.38 -15.12 51.14
N PHE A 13 -2.38 -14.30 51.48
CA PHE A 13 -2.21 -12.97 50.89
C PHE A 13 -0.93 -12.80 50.04
N ILE A 14 -0.17 -13.88 49.80
CA ILE A 14 1.08 -13.84 49.00
C ILE A 14 0.97 -14.65 47.68
N ILE A 15 -0.16 -15.29 47.39
CA ILE A 15 -0.36 -16.08 46.16
C ILE A 15 -1.43 -15.43 45.25
N ASN A 16 -1.31 -14.13 44.99
CA ASN A 16 -2.10 -13.44 43.97
C ASN A 16 -1.35 -12.26 43.32
N LEU A 17 0.00 -12.30 43.32
CA LEU A 17 0.82 -11.25 42.71
C LEU A 17 1.87 -11.81 41.72
N VAL A 18 1.61 -12.95 41.09
CA VAL A 18 2.52 -13.54 40.06
C VAL A 18 1.73 -14.19 38.90
N LEU A 19 0.58 -13.63 38.51
CA LEU A 19 -0.15 -14.05 37.30
C LEU A 19 -0.66 -12.87 36.48
N LEU A 20 0.20 -11.87 36.30
CA LEU A 20 0.13 -10.97 35.16
C LEU A 20 1.51 -10.96 34.49
N SER A 21 1.96 -12.15 34.07
CA SER A 21 2.72 -12.20 32.82
C SER A 21 1.71 -11.80 31.75
N ALA A 22 1.61 -10.49 31.52
CA ALA A 22 1.19 -10.01 30.23
C ALA A 22 2.08 -10.74 29.23
N CYS A 23 1.51 -11.69 28.50
CA CYS A 23 2.01 -11.97 27.17
C CYS A 23 1.82 -10.66 26.40
N SER A 24 2.79 -9.75 26.53
CA SER A 24 3.07 -8.86 25.44
C SER A 24 3.48 -9.79 24.31
N HIS A 25 2.51 -10.13 23.46
CA HIS A 25 2.80 -10.53 22.10
C HIS A 25 3.34 -9.27 21.41
N GLN A 26 4.50 -8.82 21.86
CA GLN A 26 5.29 -7.83 21.18
C GLN A 26 5.67 -8.56 19.92
N ASN A 27 4.99 -8.24 18.82
CA ASN A 27 5.36 -8.73 17.50
C ASN A 27 6.85 -8.49 17.39
N GLN A 28 7.65 -9.54 17.60
CA GLN A 28 9.08 -9.47 17.44
C GLN A 28 9.27 -9.28 15.95
N VAL A 29 9.45 -8.03 15.55
CA VAL A 29 9.96 -7.70 14.22
C VAL A 29 11.18 -8.59 14.04
N PRO A 30 11.26 -9.39 12.96
CA PRO A 30 12.42 -10.24 12.75
C PRO A 30 13.66 -9.35 12.83
N TYR A 31 14.66 -9.80 13.59
CA TYR A 31 15.94 -9.09 13.68
C TYR A 31 16.45 -8.83 12.25
N ILE A 32 16.50 -7.56 11.85
CA ILE A 32 17.08 -7.12 10.58
C ILE A 32 18.58 -6.95 10.84
N SER A 33 19.43 -7.64 10.07
CA SER A 33 20.89 -7.51 10.23
C SER A 33 21.34 -6.06 9.98
N ASN A 34 22.48 -5.67 10.57
CA ASN A 34 23.03 -4.33 10.36
C ASN A 34 23.26 -4.07 8.86
N ASP A 35 23.79 -5.05 8.12
CA ASP A 35 24.01 -4.96 6.67
C ASP A 35 22.70 -4.69 5.91
N GLU A 36 21.58 -5.33 6.30
CA GLU A 36 20.28 -5.11 5.66
C GLU A 36 19.70 -3.74 6.05
N GLN A 37 19.88 -3.30 7.30
CA GLN A 37 19.49 -1.94 7.72
C GLN A 37 20.25 -0.87 6.94
N GLU A 38 21.56 -1.04 6.78
CA GLU A 38 22.42 -0.15 5.99
C GLU A 38 21.97 -0.12 4.53
N PHE A 39 21.75 -1.28 3.91
CA PHE A 39 21.21 -1.38 2.55
C PHE A 39 19.85 -0.66 2.40
N ILE A 40 18.95 -0.82 3.36
CA ILE A 40 17.64 -0.12 3.36
C ILE A 40 17.84 1.40 3.39
N VAL A 41 18.68 1.89 4.29
CA VAL A 41 18.91 3.32 4.47
C VAL A 41 19.62 3.93 3.25
N GLU A 42 20.66 3.28 2.72
CA GLU A 42 21.36 3.73 1.51
C GLU A 42 20.44 3.77 0.29
N THR A 43 19.63 2.73 0.10
CA THR A 43 18.65 2.70 -1.00
C THR A 43 17.62 3.82 -0.84
N ALA A 44 17.12 4.07 0.38
CA ALA A 44 16.20 5.17 0.64
C ALA A 44 16.82 6.54 0.33
N ILE A 45 18.10 6.74 0.68
CA ILE A 45 18.86 7.95 0.37
C ILE A 45 18.95 8.15 -1.15
N SER A 46 19.18 7.09 -1.92
CA SER A 46 19.25 7.15 -3.40
C SER A 46 17.95 7.68 -4.04
N TYR A 47 16.82 7.62 -3.33
CA TYR A 47 15.54 8.12 -3.81
C TYR A 47 15.26 9.60 -3.47
N PHE A 48 16.13 10.33 -2.76
CA PHE A 48 15.79 11.72 -2.42
C PHE A 48 15.60 12.64 -3.62
N ASP A 49 16.36 12.40 -4.70
CA ASP A 49 16.28 13.16 -5.95
C ASP A 49 15.17 12.66 -6.89
N SER A 50 14.42 11.62 -6.48
CA SER A 50 13.29 11.11 -7.24
C SER A 50 12.10 12.06 -7.15
N LEU A 51 11.71 12.64 -8.29
CA LEU A 51 10.46 13.37 -8.39
C LEU A 51 9.25 12.41 -8.30
N PRO A 52 8.10 12.87 -7.79
CA PRO A 52 6.84 12.16 -7.92
C PRO A 52 6.49 11.94 -9.40
N VAL A 53 6.06 10.73 -9.72
CA VAL A 53 5.58 10.34 -11.05
C VAL A 53 4.23 9.68 -10.82
N THR A 54 3.19 10.21 -11.46
CA THR A 54 1.79 9.77 -11.28
C THR A 54 1.16 9.39 -12.62
N VAL A 55 -0.13 9.05 -12.62
CA VAL A 55 -0.89 8.69 -13.84
C VAL A 55 -0.95 9.83 -14.86
N THR A 56 -0.73 11.08 -14.46
CA THR A 56 -0.73 12.21 -15.39
C THR A 56 0.58 12.39 -16.16
N ALA A 57 1.63 11.62 -15.81
CA ALA A 57 2.94 11.73 -16.44
C ALA A 57 2.98 11.17 -17.86
N GLU A 58 2.14 10.18 -18.16
CA GLU A 58 2.05 9.51 -19.46
C GLU A 58 0.58 9.35 -19.84
N VAL A 59 0.26 9.47 -21.13
CA VAL A 59 -1.11 9.32 -21.61
C VAL A 59 -1.13 8.31 -22.75
N CYS A 60 -2.07 7.36 -22.68
CA CYS A 60 -2.34 6.46 -23.80
C CYS A 60 -3.49 7.01 -24.65
N GLU A 61 -3.26 7.24 -25.93
CA GLU A 61 -4.31 7.66 -26.89
C GLU A 61 -5.48 6.65 -26.98
N ARG A 62 -5.22 5.38 -26.64
CA ARG A 62 -6.24 4.32 -26.62
C ARG A 62 -7.11 4.34 -25.36
N SER A 63 -6.76 5.15 -24.36
CA SER A 63 -7.55 5.31 -23.15
C SER A 63 -8.85 6.07 -23.43
N ALA A 64 -9.95 5.60 -22.85
CA ALA A 64 -11.21 6.33 -22.82
C ALA A 64 -11.37 7.20 -21.56
N GLY A 65 -10.38 7.17 -20.66
CA GLY A 65 -10.34 7.97 -19.44
C GLY A 65 -9.65 9.32 -19.65
N GLY A 66 -9.79 10.21 -18.67
CA GLY A 66 -9.06 11.46 -18.63
C GLY A 66 -7.61 11.32 -18.11
N PRO A 67 -6.85 12.43 -18.06
CA PRO A 67 -5.44 12.41 -17.62
C PRO A 67 -5.20 11.87 -16.21
N ASN A 68 -6.18 12.03 -15.32
CA ASN A 68 -6.11 11.56 -13.93
C ASN A 68 -6.63 10.12 -13.75
N ASP A 69 -7.06 9.45 -14.82
CA ASP A 69 -7.61 8.09 -14.73
C ASP A 69 -6.53 7.04 -14.95
N PHE A 70 -6.52 6.01 -14.11
CA PHE A 70 -5.62 4.88 -14.31
C PHE A 70 -6.03 4.05 -15.53
N TYR A 71 -5.08 3.74 -16.40
CA TYR A 71 -5.26 2.98 -17.62
C TYR A 71 -4.23 1.86 -17.71
N SER A 72 -4.70 0.70 -18.15
CA SER A 72 -3.85 -0.44 -18.49
C SER A 72 -4.57 -1.28 -19.55
N GLU A 73 -3.80 -2.09 -20.28
CA GLU A 73 -4.33 -2.99 -21.30
C GLU A 73 -4.28 -4.44 -20.85
N GLY A 74 -5.20 -5.26 -21.37
CA GLY A 74 -5.18 -6.68 -21.12
C GLY A 74 -3.90 -7.34 -21.62
N ASP A 75 -3.14 -7.98 -20.72
CA ASP A 75 -1.80 -8.51 -21.03
C ASP A 75 -1.79 -9.46 -22.24
N TYR A 76 -2.83 -10.29 -22.37
CA TYR A 76 -2.92 -11.36 -23.38
C TYR A 76 -3.72 -10.99 -24.63
N TRP A 77 -3.93 -9.70 -24.91
CA TRP A 77 -4.73 -9.24 -26.04
C TRP A 77 -3.85 -8.63 -27.12
N TRP A 78 -4.00 -9.12 -28.35
CA TRP A 78 -3.13 -8.82 -29.49
C TRP A 78 -3.94 -8.34 -30.70
N PRO A 79 -3.33 -7.53 -31.59
CA PRO A 79 -3.89 -7.28 -32.92
C PRO A 79 -4.19 -8.58 -33.65
N ASP A 80 -5.34 -8.63 -34.32
CA ASP A 80 -5.70 -9.73 -35.20
C ASP A 80 -4.94 -9.59 -36.54
N PRO A 81 -4.07 -10.54 -36.94
CA PRO A 81 -3.37 -10.47 -38.22
C PRO A 81 -4.32 -10.48 -39.42
N GLU A 82 -5.50 -11.08 -39.29
CA GLU A 82 -6.50 -11.16 -40.36
C GLU A 82 -7.36 -9.89 -40.44
N ASN A 83 -7.45 -9.14 -39.34
CA ASN A 83 -8.17 -7.86 -39.26
C ASN A 83 -7.46 -6.87 -38.32
N PRO A 84 -6.39 -6.20 -38.78
CA PRO A 84 -5.56 -5.33 -37.92
C PRO A 84 -6.30 -4.15 -37.28
N ASP A 85 -7.37 -3.68 -37.93
CA ASP A 85 -8.23 -2.59 -37.43
C ASP A 85 -9.37 -3.10 -36.54
N GLY A 86 -9.55 -4.42 -36.45
CA GLY A 86 -10.58 -5.07 -35.66
C GLY A 86 -10.29 -5.14 -34.16
N PRO A 87 -11.23 -5.72 -33.38
CA PRO A 87 -11.01 -5.99 -31.97
C PRO A 87 -9.83 -6.92 -31.74
N TYR A 88 -9.08 -6.68 -30.68
CA TYR A 88 -7.97 -7.57 -30.31
C TYR A 88 -8.47 -9.00 -30.04
N VAL A 89 -7.59 -9.96 -30.27
CA VAL A 89 -7.78 -11.39 -30.03
C VAL A 89 -6.93 -11.85 -28.85
N GLN A 90 -7.45 -12.81 -28.08
CA GLN A 90 -6.75 -13.33 -26.92
C GLN A 90 -5.71 -14.37 -27.32
N ARG A 91 -4.49 -14.24 -26.77
CA ARG A 91 -3.42 -15.24 -26.85
C ARG A 91 -2.95 -15.53 -25.42
N ASP A 92 -3.60 -16.48 -24.78
CA ASP A 92 -3.37 -16.76 -23.36
C ASP A 92 -1.90 -17.10 -23.06
N GLY A 93 -1.39 -16.59 -21.94
CA GLY A 93 0.00 -16.74 -21.52
C GLY A 93 1.03 -15.95 -22.36
N GLN A 94 0.62 -15.20 -23.38
CA GLN A 94 1.51 -14.40 -24.22
C GLN A 94 1.26 -12.91 -23.98
N THR A 95 2.16 -12.25 -23.25
CA THR A 95 2.08 -10.81 -22.99
C THR A 95 2.38 -10.01 -24.26
N ASN A 96 1.48 -9.11 -24.64
CA ASN A 96 1.71 -8.16 -25.73
C ASN A 96 2.74 -7.10 -25.30
N PRO A 97 3.93 -7.03 -25.93
CA PRO A 97 4.96 -6.05 -25.58
C PRO A 97 4.57 -4.60 -25.92
N GLU A 98 3.60 -4.41 -26.81
CA GLU A 98 3.10 -3.08 -27.22
C GLU A 98 2.03 -2.52 -26.28
N ASN A 99 1.74 -3.23 -25.19
CA ASN A 99 0.80 -2.75 -24.19
C ASN A 99 1.31 -1.49 -23.50
N PHE A 100 0.38 -0.59 -23.21
CA PHE A 100 0.64 0.55 -22.36
C PHE A 100 0.83 0.09 -20.91
N VAL A 101 2.07 0.22 -20.42
CA VAL A 101 2.48 -0.20 -19.07
C VAL A 101 2.83 0.96 -18.14
N ALA A 102 2.84 2.20 -18.64
CA ALA A 102 3.40 3.34 -17.91
C ALA A 102 2.73 3.58 -16.54
N HIS A 103 1.40 3.52 -16.44
CA HIS A 103 0.72 3.73 -15.16
C HIS A 103 1.02 2.61 -14.16
N ARG A 104 1.09 1.35 -14.62
CA ARG A 104 1.48 0.20 -13.79
C ARG A 104 2.90 0.39 -13.26
N LEU A 105 3.84 0.79 -14.12
CA LEU A 105 5.23 1.07 -13.73
C LEU A 105 5.34 2.26 -12.76
N ALA A 106 4.56 3.32 -12.97
CA ALA A 106 4.50 4.45 -12.04
C ALA A 106 4.01 4.01 -10.65
N MET A 107 3.02 3.13 -10.58
CA MET A 107 2.48 2.59 -9.33
C MET A 107 3.47 1.65 -8.62
N ILE A 108 4.18 0.79 -9.37
CA ILE A 108 5.27 -0.05 -8.85
C ILE A 108 6.36 0.84 -8.25
N ARG A 109 6.77 1.87 -8.99
CA ARG A 109 7.79 2.82 -8.54
C ARG A 109 7.37 3.54 -7.27
N LEU A 110 6.12 4.01 -7.19
CA LEU A 110 5.58 4.62 -5.97
C LEU A 110 5.69 3.65 -4.78
N SER A 111 5.22 2.41 -4.94
CA SER A 111 5.25 1.40 -3.88
C SER A 111 6.67 1.12 -3.40
N GLN A 112 7.64 1.00 -4.32
CA GLN A 112 9.06 0.78 -3.98
C GLN A 112 9.66 1.96 -3.22
N ILE A 113 9.47 3.19 -3.72
CA ILE A 113 10.05 4.39 -3.10
C ILE A 113 9.45 4.61 -1.72
N VAL A 114 8.12 4.62 -1.61
CA VAL A 114 7.45 4.85 -0.32
C VAL A 114 7.78 3.73 0.66
N GLY A 115 7.71 2.46 0.23
CA GLY A 115 8.03 1.34 1.11
C GLY A 115 9.46 1.41 1.64
N LYS A 116 10.44 1.80 0.80
CA LYS A 116 11.84 1.92 1.20
C LYS A 116 12.10 3.13 2.11
N GLN A 117 11.55 4.30 1.78
CA GLN A 117 11.69 5.51 2.61
C GLN A 117 10.99 5.35 3.95
N THR A 118 9.79 4.77 4.00
CA THR A 118 9.10 4.45 5.26
C THR A 118 9.92 3.47 6.10
N SER A 119 10.50 2.44 5.49
CA SER A 119 11.37 1.49 6.21
C SER A 119 12.59 2.19 6.82
N ALA A 120 13.23 3.11 6.08
CA ALA A 120 14.35 3.90 6.60
C ALA A 120 13.92 4.84 7.74
N TRP A 121 12.73 5.46 7.65
CA TRP A 121 12.16 6.23 8.75
C TRP A 121 11.93 5.38 10.01
N LEU A 122 11.35 4.19 9.88
CA LEU A 122 11.13 3.28 11.00
C LEU A 122 12.42 2.80 11.67
N LEU A 123 13.50 2.61 10.89
CA LEU A 123 14.81 2.21 11.39
C LEU A 123 15.56 3.34 12.09
N THR A 124 15.48 4.56 11.55
CA THR A 124 16.36 5.68 11.94
C THR A 124 15.67 6.74 12.79
N GLY A 125 14.35 6.88 12.69
CA GLY A 125 13.58 8.00 13.21
C GLY A 125 13.82 9.33 12.50
N ASP A 126 14.59 9.35 11.39
CA ASP A 126 14.93 10.60 10.69
C ASP A 126 13.74 11.09 9.84
N GLN A 127 13.21 12.25 10.22
CA GLN A 127 12.00 12.84 9.65
C GLN A 127 12.09 13.11 8.14
N LYS A 128 13.29 13.31 7.59
CA LYS A 128 13.48 13.60 6.16
C LYS A 128 12.91 12.50 5.25
N PHE A 129 12.91 11.25 5.72
CA PHE A 129 12.34 10.11 4.98
C PHE A 129 10.81 10.17 4.95
N ALA A 130 10.18 10.49 6.08
CA ALA A 130 8.73 10.67 6.16
C ALA A 130 8.27 11.88 5.33
N ASP A 131 9.02 12.98 5.33
CA ASP A 131 8.72 14.15 4.51
C ASP A 131 8.81 13.83 3.00
N ALA A 132 9.78 13.00 2.59
CA ALA A 132 9.89 12.52 1.22
C ALA A 132 8.70 11.65 0.80
N VAL A 133 8.24 10.74 1.68
CA VAL A 133 7.01 9.96 1.48
C VAL A 133 5.80 10.87 1.29
N GLY A 134 5.67 11.90 2.14
CA GLY A 134 4.58 12.87 2.07
C GLY A 134 4.43 13.50 0.69
N ARG A 135 5.54 13.94 0.06
CA ARG A 135 5.55 14.51 -1.29
C ARG A 135 5.01 13.55 -2.35
N HIS A 136 5.43 12.28 -2.30
CA HIS A 136 4.96 11.26 -3.25
C HIS A 136 3.47 10.95 -3.09
N LEU A 137 2.98 10.86 -1.85
CA LEU A 137 1.57 10.59 -1.59
C LEU A 137 0.67 11.79 -1.90
N GLU A 138 1.15 13.01 -1.64
CA GLU A 138 0.42 14.23 -1.99
C GLU A 138 0.16 14.29 -3.50
N ASP A 139 1.19 14.10 -4.32
CA ASP A 139 1.02 14.12 -5.77
C ASP A 139 0.17 12.95 -6.29
N TRP A 140 0.34 11.75 -5.73
CA TRP A 140 -0.42 10.60 -6.22
C TRP A 140 -1.90 10.63 -5.83
N PHE A 141 -2.25 11.11 -4.63
CA PHE A 141 -3.62 10.95 -4.09
C PHE A 141 -4.37 12.26 -3.85
N VAL A 142 -3.67 13.41 -3.75
CA VAL A 142 -4.26 14.66 -3.24
C VAL A 142 -4.23 15.77 -4.28
N ASN A 143 -3.06 16.09 -4.82
CA ASN A 143 -2.86 17.21 -5.72
C ASN A 143 -3.76 17.08 -6.96
N PRO A 144 -4.71 18.00 -7.20
CA PRO A 144 -5.67 17.85 -8.29
C PRO A 144 -5.02 17.83 -9.68
N GLY A 145 -3.83 18.41 -9.83
CA GLY A 145 -3.10 18.42 -11.10
C GLY A 145 -2.45 17.09 -11.44
N THR A 146 -2.18 16.23 -10.46
CA THR A 146 -1.36 15.01 -10.63
C THR A 146 -2.02 13.74 -10.08
N ARG A 147 -3.04 13.85 -9.22
CA ARG A 147 -3.63 12.72 -8.53
C ARG A 147 -4.20 11.66 -9.48
N MET A 148 -4.12 10.42 -9.06
CA MET A 148 -4.94 9.35 -9.62
C MET A 148 -6.37 9.45 -9.05
N ASN A 149 -7.37 9.48 -9.92
CA ASN A 149 -8.77 9.34 -9.53
C ASN A 149 -8.97 7.99 -8.83
N PRO A 150 -9.79 7.89 -7.76
CA PRO A 150 -9.96 6.67 -6.98
C PRO A 150 -10.87 5.66 -7.69
N SER A 151 -10.51 5.27 -8.91
CA SER A 151 -11.23 4.29 -9.73
C SER A 151 -10.28 3.53 -10.65
N LEU A 152 -10.70 2.34 -11.06
CA LEU A 152 -10.01 1.49 -12.05
C LEU A 152 -10.92 1.24 -13.26
N ASN A 153 -11.81 2.19 -13.56
CA ASN A 153 -12.83 2.04 -14.61
C ASN A 153 -12.23 1.79 -16.00
N TYR A 154 -10.97 2.18 -16.21
CA TYR A 154 -10.25 2.04 -17.48
C TYR A 154 -9.07 1.06 -17.41
N ALA A 155 -9.00 0.26 -16.35
CA ALA A 155 -7.98 -0.76 -16.20
C ALA A 155 -8.31 -2.02 -17.04
N GLN A 156 -7.27 -2.68 -17.53
CA GLN A 156 -7.34 -3.91 -18.33
C GLN A 156 -8.21 -3.76 -19.59
N ALA A 157 -8.20 -2.60 -20.23
CA ALA A 157 -8.92 -2.33 -21.46
C ALA A 157 -8.52 -3.32 -22.58
N ILE A 158 -9.43 -3.53 -23.53
CA ILE A 158 -9.18 -4.36 -24.71
C ILE A 158 -9.64 -3.58 -25.94
N LYS A 159 -8.71 -3.24 -26.83
CA LYS A 159 -9.00 -2.49 -28.06
C LYS A 159 -10.14 -3.16 -28.84
N GLY A 160 -11.15 -2.35 -29.17
CA GLY A 160 -12.33 -2.79 -29.93
C GLY A 160 -13.32 -3.66 -29.15
N ARG A 161 -13.17 -3.83 -27.83
CA ARG A 161 -14.11 -4.63 -27.01
C ARG A 161 -14.63 -3.87 -25.80
N VAL A 162 -13.74 -3.43 -24.91
CA VAL A 162 -14.11 -2.78 -23.64
C VAL A 162 -13.07 -1.74 -23.25
N THR A 163 -13.53 -0.65 -22.65
CA THR A 163 -12.66 0.46 -22.19
C THR A 163 -12.01 0.20 -20.84
N GLY A 164 -12.46 -0.83 -20.11
CA GLY A 164 -11.92 -1.34 -18.86
C GLY A 164 -12.77 -2.49 -18.34
N ARG A 165 -12.29 -3.23 -17.34
CA ARG A 165 -12.98 -4.42 -16.81
C ARG A 165 -12.53 -4.75 -15.38
N GLY A 166 -13.39 -5.46 -14.64
CA GLY A 166 -13.17 -5.79 -13.22
C GLY A 166 -11.88 -6.56 -12.91
N ILE A 167 -11.30 -7.26 -13.91
CA ILE A 167 -9.98 -7.92 -13.78
C ILE A 167 -8.88 -6.89 -13.44
N GLY A 168 -9.05 -5.62 -13.81
CA GLY A 168 -8.13 -4.52 -13.52
C GLY A 168 -7.84 -4.26 -12.04
N ILE A 169 -8.61 -4.85 -11.12
CA ILE A 169 -8.28 -4.85 -9.69
C ILE A 169 -6.88 -5.43 -9.43
N ILE A 170 -6.42 -6.40 -10.25
CA ILE A 170 -5.09 -6.99 -10.08
C ILE A 170 -3.96 -5.96 -10.26
N ASP A 171 -4.17 -4.92 -11.08
CA ASP A 171 -3.16 -3.88 -11.30
C ASP A 171 -2.94 -3.02 -10.05
N ALA A 172 -3.94 -2.94 -9.16
CA ALA A 172 -3.87 -2.20 -7.91
C ALA A 172 -3.24 -2.99 -6.76
N ILE A 173 -2.77 -4.23 -6.98
CA ILE A 173 -2.10 -5.03 -5.93
C ILE A 173 -0.89 -4.30 -5.34
N HIS A 174 -0.21 -3.47 -6.13
CA HIS A 174 0.91 -2.64 -5.69
C HIS A 174 0.50 -1.57 -4.67
N LEU A 175 -0.75 -1.11 -4.70
CA LEU A 175 -1.28 -0.20 -3.68
C LEU A 175 -1.50 -0.91 -2.34
N ILE A 176 -1.77 -2.22 -2.33
CA ILE A 176 -1.93 -2.98 -1.08
C ILE A 176 -0.59 -3.00 -0.31
N GLU A 177 0.51 -3.25 -1.02
CA GLU A 177 1.85 -3.22 -0.41
C GLU A 177 2.21 -1.82 0.07
N LEU A 178 1.85 -0.78 -0.68
CA LEU A 178 1.96 0.61 -0.21
C LEU A 178 1.17 0.83 1.08
N TRP A 179 -0.11 0.46 1.12
CA TRP A 179 -0.99 0.70 2.27
C TRP A 179 -0.53 -0.01 3.54
N LYS A 180 0.08 -1.20 3.42
CA LYS A 180 0.73 -1.87 4.55
C LYS A 180 1.87 -1.08 5.18
N THR A 181 2.52 -0.20 4.41
CA THR A 181 3.62 0.64 4.93
C THR A 181 3.11 1.90 5.59
N LEU A 182 1.91 2.37 5.26
CA LEU A 182 1.37 3.60 5.81
C LEU A 182 0.68 3.33 7.15
N ASP A 183 0.70 4.33 8.03
CA ASP A 183 -0.06 4.26 9.27
C ASP A 183 -1.56 4.26 8.96
N GLY A 184 -2.23 3.14 9.29
CA GLY A 184 -3.68 2.99 9.15
C GLY A 184 -4.48 3.81 10.16
N TYR A 185 -3.83 4.37 11.20
CA TYR A 185 -4.45 5.12 12.29
C TYR A 185 -3.77 6.48 12.49
N PRO A 186 -3.89 7.40 11.52
CA PRO A 186 -3.18 8.68 11.56
C PRO A 186 -3.54 9.46 12.83
N GLU A 187 -2.54 9.95 13.56
CA GLU A 187 -2.73 10.77 14.78
C GLU A 187 -3.00 12.25 14.46
N THR A 188 -2.82 12.66 13.21
CA THR A 188 -2.99 14.05 12.79
C THR A 188 -4.46 14.45 12.80
N GLN A 189 -4.83 15.44 13.63
CA GLN A 189 -6.21 15.84 13.86
C GLN A 189 -6.98 16.23 12.59
N GLU A 190 -6.32 16.88 11.62
CA GLU A 190 -6.94 17.24 10.35
C GLU A 190 -7.26 16.02 9.48
N VAL A 191 -6.39 15.01 9.49
CA VAL A 191 -6.57 13.75 8.77
C VAL A 191 -7.70 12.93 9.42
N ILE A 192 -7.70 12.83 10.75
CA ILE A 192 -8.77 12.20 11.53
C ILE A 192 -10.13 12.86 11.24
N ARG A 193 -10.19 14.19 11.14
CA ARG A 193 -11.45 14.91 10.89
C ARG A 193 -12.04 14.60 9.52
N ASN A 194 -11.20 14.40 8.50
CA ASN A 194 -11.63 14.20 7.12
C ASN A 194 -11.86 12.71 6.76
N LEU A 195 -11.20 11.77 7.45
CA LEU A 195 -11.28 10.33 7.16
C LEU A 195 -12.70 9.74 7.25
N PRO A 196 -13.51 10.02 8.30
CA PRO A 196 -14.86 9.47 8.45
C PRO A 196 -15.81 9.86 7.32
N ILE A 197 -15.60 11.05 6.73
CA ILE A 197 -16.41 11.56 5.62
C ILE A 197 -16.06 10.84 4.33
N ARG A 198 -14.78 10.53 4.11
CA ARG A 198 -14.29 9.93 2.85
C ARG A 198 -14.31 8.41 2.84
N ASN A 199 -14.15 7.77 4.00
CA ASN A 199 -14.01 6.32 4.14
C ASN A 199 -14.79 5.78 5.35
N PRO A 200 -16.14 5.88 5.36
CA PRO A 200 -16.96 5.56 6.54
C PRO A 200 -16.84 4.09 6.99
N LEU A 201 -16.52 3.16 6.07
CA LEU A 201 -16.40 1.73 6.37
C LEU A 201 -15.20 1.38 7.27
N LEU A 202 -14.16 2.22 7.31
CA LEU A 202 -13.00 2.01 8.19
C LEU A 202 -13.34 2.12 9.69
N TRP A 203 -14.48 2.75 10.01
CA TRP A 203 -14.89 3.06 11.38
C TRP A 203 -15.97 2.13 11.95
N VAL A 204 -16.44 1.18 11.12
CA VAL A 204 -17.33 0.08 11.55
C VAL A 204 -16.52 -1.17 11.89
N MET A 205 -15.22 -1.15 11.58
CA MET A 205 -14.29 -2.24 11.90
C MET A 205 -13.53 -1.87 13.17
N ASP A 206 -13.45 -2.81 14.10
CA ASP A 206 -12.67 -2.62 15.32
C ASP A 206 -11.17 -2.47 14.98
N LYS A 207 -10.49 -1.55 15.66
CA LYS A 207 -9.03 -1.43 15.59
C LYS A 207 -8.43 -2.75 16.09
N PRO A 208 -7.62 -3.48 15.28
CA PRO A 208 -6.96 -4.68 15.77
C PRO A 208 -6.03 -4.27 16.93
N ALA A 209 -6.07 -5.09 17.99
CA ALA A 209 -5.33 -4.89 19.23
C ALA A 209 -3.81 -4.91 19.02
#